data_AF-A0A523T5K2-F1
#
_entry.id   AF-A0A523T5K2-F1
#
_cell.length_a   1.000
_cell.length_b   1.000
_cell.length_c   1.000
_cell.angle_alpha   90.00
_cell.angle_beta   90.00
_cell.angle_gamma   90.00
#
_symmetry.space_group_name_H-M   'P 1'
#
loop_
_entity.id
_entity.type
_entity.pdbx_description
1 polymer ?
#
loop_
_entity_poly.entity_id
_entity_poly.type
_entity_poly.pdbx_seq_one_letter_code
_entity_poly.pdbx_strand_id
1 'polypeptide(L)' 'MDFFGIGGGEILLILIITLIVLGPGKIVGVGQTMGKMMRILKKATFDLTTQISKEMEEEKKERPSPKGKQPSDR' A
#
# COMPACT_ATOMS: atom_id res chain seq x y z
N MET A 1 -16.63 22.95 12.16
CA MET A 1 -16.44 22.81 10.70
C MET A 1 -17.44 21.79 10.24
N ASP A 2 -18.57 22.24 9.72
CA ASP A 2 -19.64 21.37 9.23
C ASP A 2 -19.22 20.78 7.90
N PHE A 3 -19.04 19.46 7.87
CA PHE A 3 -18.66 18.74 6.66
C PHE A 3 -19.84 18.85 5.70
N PHE A 4 -19.70 19.63 4.61
CA PHE A 4 -20.76 19.86 3.62
C PHE A 4 -22.05 20.53 4.15
N GLY A 5 -21.96 21.31 5.24
CA GLY A 5 -23.15 21.89 5.89
C GLY A 5 -24.03 20.85 6.60
N ILE A 6 -23.52 19.63 6.75
CA ILE A 6 -24.14 18.52 7.45
C ILE A 6 -23.41 18.36 8.79
N GLY A 7 -24.16 18.47 9.89
CA GLY A 7 -23.65 18.26 11.23
C GLY A 7 -23.34 16.78 11.48
N GLY A 8 -22.50 16.49 12.48
CA GLY A 8 -22.14 15.11 12.83
C GLY A 8 -23.34 14.20 13.15
N GLY A 9 -24.43 14.77 13.69
CA GLY A 9 -25.67 14.04 13.95
C GLY A 9 -26.44 13.65 12.68
N GLU A 10 -26.46 14.50 11.66
CA GLU A 10 -27.12 14.21 10.38
C GLU A 10 -26.36 13.14 9.58
N ILE A 11 -25.03 13.17 9.58
CA ILE A 11 -24.20 12.09 9.01
C ILE A 11 -24.51 10.76 9.68
N LEU A 12 -24.65 10.76 11.02
CA LEU A 12 -24.96 9.55 11.77
C LEU A 12 -26.35 8.99 11.41
N LEU A 13 -27.35 9.86 11.25
CA LEU A 13 -28.69 9.46 10.81
C LEU A 13 -28.67 8.76 9.44
N ILE A 14 -27.98 9.37 8.46
CA ILE A 14 -27.85 8.81 7.10
C ILE A 14 -27.13 7.45 7.16
N LEU A 15 -26.08 7.34 7.98
CA LEU A 15 -25.36 6.08 8.19
C LEU A 15 -26.29 4.99 8.73
N ILE A 16 -27.10 5.30 9.75
CA ILE A 16 -28.05 4.32 10.33
C ILE A 16 -29.06 3.85 9.28
N ILE A 17 -29.66 4.76 8.52
CA ILE A 17 -30.63 4.40 7.47
C ILE A 17 -29.97 3.51 6.42
N THR A 18 -28.78 3.90 5.95
CA THR A 18 -28.00 3.14 4.97
C THR A 18 -27.64 1.74 5.50
N LEU A 19 -27.27 1.65 6.78
CA LEU A 19 -26.95 0.39 7.45
C LEU A 19 -28.17 -0.50 7.67
N ILE A 20 -29.37 0.05 7.84
CA ILE A 20 -30.61 -0.75 7.91
C ILE A 20 -30.93 -1.33 6.53
N VAL A 21 -30.79 -0.52 5.46
CA VAL A 21 -31.09 -0.95 4.09
C VAL A 21 -30.07 -1.97 3.57
N LEU A 22 -28.78 -1.71 3.73
CA LEU A 22 -27.72 -2.62 3.28
C LEU A 22 -27.42 -3.73 4.31
N GLY A 23 -27.65 -3.48 5.59
CA GLY A 23 -27.18 -4.34 6.69
C GLY A 23 -25.71 -4.06 7.07
N PRO A 24 -25.37 -3.93 8.36
CA PRO A 24 -23.98 -3.73 8.80
C PRO A 24 -23.06 -4.90 8.42
N GLY A 25 -23.60 -6.12 8.39
CA GLY A 25 -22.87 -7.32 7.99
C GLY A 25 -22.38 -7.29 6.53
N LYS A 26 -23.10 -6.61 5.62
CA LYS A 26 -22.69 -6.50 4.21
C LYS A 26 -21.49 -5.57 4.05
N ILE A 27 -21.50 -4.41 4.71
CA ILE A 27 -20.38 -3.45 4.69
C ILE A 27 -19.12 -4.11 5.28
N VAL A 28 -19.26 -4.76 6.44
CA VAL A 28 -18.13 -5.47 7.08
C VAL A 28 -17.67 -6.64 6.20
N GLY A 29 -18.57 -7.41 5.61
CA GLY A 29 -18.23 -8.52 4.72
C GLY A 29 -17.44 -8.09 3.46
N VAL A 30 -17.85 -6.98 2.83
CA VAL A 30 -17.10 -6.39 1.71
C VAL A 30 -15.73 -5.91 2.17
N GLY A 31 -15.64 -5.22 3.32
CA GLY A 31 -14.37 -4.79 3.91
C GLY A 31 -13.42 -5.95 4.21
N GLN A 32 -13.92 -7.06 4.77
CA GLN A 32 -13.13 -8.26 5.02
C GLN A 32 -12.60 -8.88 3.72
N THR A 33 -13.42 -8.92 2.67
CA THR A 33 -13.02 -9.47 1.36
C THR A 33 -11.97 -8.59 0.68
N MET A 34 -12.19 -7.28 0.68
CA MET A 34 -11.23 -6.30 0.18
C MET A 34 -9.91 -6.35 0.96
N GLY A 35 -9.96 -6.52 2.28
CA GLY A 35 -8.78 -6.66 3.12
C GLY A 35 -7.97 -7.92 2.82
N LYS A 36 -8.65 -9.05 2.57
CA LYS A 36 -7.99 -10.30 2.13
C LYS A 36 -7.34 -10.12 0.76
N MET A 37 -8.03 -9.49 -0.20
CA MET A 37 -7.47 -9.15 -1.51
C MET A 37 -6.21 -8.29 -1.37
N MET A 38 -6.30 -7.20 -0.61
CA MET A 38 -5.18 -6.27 -0.38
C MET A 38 -3.98 -6.97 0.24
N ARG A 39 -4.20 -7.91 1.17
CA ARG A 39 -3.12 -8.72 1.78
C ARG A 39 -2.40 -9.60 0.75
N ILE A 40 -3.14 -10.21 -0.17
CA ILE A 40 -2.58 -11.05 -1.23
C ILE A 40 -1.81 -10.18 -2.23
N LEU A 41 -2.40 -9.08 -2.67
CA LEU A 41 -1.75 -8.11 -3.56
C LEU A 41 -0.45 -7.59 -2.94
N LYS A 42 -0.50 -7.13 -1.69
CA LYS A 42 0.68 -6.64 -0.97
C LYS A 42 1.80 -7.68 -0.91
N LYS A 43 1.47 -8.95 -0.65
CA LYS A 43 2.46 -10.02 -0.60
C LYS A 43 3.08 -10.30 -1.98
N ALA A 44 2.25 -10.40 -3.02
CA ALA A 44 2.72 -10.58 -4.39
C ALA A 44 3.62 -9.42 -4.83
N THR A 45 3.19 -8.18 -4.59
CA THR A 45 3.99 -6.98 -4.88
C THR A 45 5.31 -6.98 -4.11
N PHE A 46 5.30 -7.34 -2.82
CA PHE A 46 6.52 -7.41 -2.02
C PHE A 46 7.51 -8.45 -2.54
N ASP A 47 7.02 -9.64 -2.91
CA ASP A 47 7.84 -10.72 -3.47
C ASP A 47 8.42 -10.29 -4.84
N LEU A 48 7.67 -9.54 -5.66
CA LEU A 48 8.16 -9.01 -6.94
C LEU A 48 9.18 -7.88 -6.75
N THR A 49 8.90 -6.91 -5.88
CA THR A 49 9.84 -5.81 -5.56
C THR A 49 11.15 -6.36 -5.02
N THR A 50 11.10 -7.40 -4.17
CA THR A 50 12.31 -8.01 -3.59
C THR A 50 13.16 -8.71 -4.66
N GLN A 51 12.53 -9.40 -5.61
CA GLN A 51 13.24 -10.05 -6.72
C GLN A 51 13.88 -9.01 -7.66
N ILE A 52 13.11 -8.01 -8.09
CA ILE A 52 13.62 -6.91 -8.95
C ILE A 52 14.75 -6.16 -8.25
N SER A 53 14.61 -5.88 -6.94
CA SER A 53 15.66 -5.18 -6.18
C SER A 53 16.95 -5.99 -6.09
N LYS A 54 16.84 -7.32 -5.94
CA LYS A 54 18.02 -8.22 -5.94
C LYS A 54 18.68 -8.31 -7.30
N GLU A 55 17.90 -8.46 -8.37
CA GLU A 55 18.43 -8.50 -9.74
C GLU A 55 19.13 -7.18 -10.12
N MET A 56 18.55 -6.04 -9.74
CA MET A 56 19.17 -4.73 -9.94
C MET A 56 20.46 -4.54 -9.13
N GLU A 57 20.53 -5.12 -7.93
CA GLU A 57 21.73 -5.05 -7.08
C GLU A 57 22.85 -5.97 -7.60
N GLU A 58 22.49 -7.11 -8.19
CA GLU A 58 23.42 -8.03 -8.89
C GLU A 58 23.93 -7.44 -10.21
N GLU A 59 23.07 -6.81 -11.03
CA GLU A 59 23.46 -6.15 -12.28
C GLU A 59 24.40 -4.95 -12.02
N LYS A 60 24.23 -4.25 -10.89
CA LYS A 60 25.14 -3.18 -10.46
C LYS A 60 26.52 -3.71 -10.05
N LYS A 61 26.62 -4.99 -9.66
CA LYS A 61 27.87 -5.62 -9.22
C LYS A 61 28.73 -6.14 -10.39
N GLU A 62 28.15 -6.33 -11.57
CA GLU A 62 28.86 -6.77 -12.78
C GLU A 62 29.49 -5.65 -13.61
N ARG A 63 29.23 -4.37 -13.29
CA ARG A 63 30.08 -3.28 -13.79
C ARG A 63 31.33 -3.25 -12.91
N PRO A 64 32.53 -3.54 -13.44
CA PRO A 64 33.74 -3.36 -12.68
C PRO A 64 33.80 -1.88 -12.32
N SER A 65 33.74 -1.57 -11.03
CA SER A 65 34.17 -0.29 -10.53
C SER A 65 35.50 0.02 -11.21
N PRO A 66 35.65 1.16 -11.92
CA PRO A 66 36.99 1.60 -12.24
C PRO A 66 37.66 1.78 -10.89
N LYS A 67 38.58 0.87 -10.55
CA LYS A 67 39.56 1.10 -9.50
C LYS A 67 40.23 2.42 -9.88
N GLY A 68 39.76 3.51 -9.25
CA GLY A 68 40.47 4.76 -9.20
C GLY A 68 41.84 4.43 -8.65
N LYS A 69 42.82 4.41 -9.55
CA LYS A 69 44.21 4.17 -9.21
C LYS A 69 44.59 5.18 -8.15
N GLN A 70 45.16 4.65 -7.09
CA GLN A 70 46.05 5.36 -6.17
C GLN A 70 47.07 6.16 -7.00
N PRO A 71 47.33 7.42 -6.61
CA PRO A 71 48.68 7.77 -6.16
C PRO A 71 48.55 8.58 -4.86
N SER A 72 48.98 8.12 -3.68
CA SER A 72 50.36 7.82 -3.28
C SER A 72 51.39 8.56 -4.13
N ASP A 73 52.08 9.51 -3.49
CA ASP A 73 53.31 10.19 -3.92
C ASP A 73 53.13 11.58 -4.57
N ARG A 74 53.05 12.61 -3.72
CA ARG A 74 53.91 13.81 -3.73
C ARG A 74 53.63 14.70 -2.53
#